data_AF-A0A7S3Q4Z6-F1
#
_entry.id   AF-A0A7S3Q4Z6-F1
#
_cell.length_a   1.000
_cell.length_b   1.000
_cell.length_c   1.000
_cell.angle_alpha   90.00
_cell.angle_beta   90.00
_cell.angle_gamma   90.00
#
_symmetry.space_group_name_H-M   'P 1'
#
loop_
_entity.id
_entity.type
_entity.pdbx_description
1 polymer ?
#
loop_
_entity_poly.entity_id
_entity_poly.type
_entity_poly.pdbx_seq_one_letter_code
_entity_poly.pdbx_strand_id
1 'polypeptide(L)'
;MFGLISSISSTIASLLPPGLLLTLLVLPLSSSKHISAYRSEFIGTLLMIGLTFSPGKWIFQDNLYAAWAVHAMGVVAADKLGGGQHVNPAVSVTMFALGKCDYDEMYARIAGAMGGGLVAFPLFKVLADNLGWTPLGGPEYNPVGDADGSASAMSEFVATFLLLVLIYVVNWELNFGKHHYWIKQTLTAIGIRFLIEVFPTAGPAMNPMLGTTWAVFADGEFPTDHRHYLVYWVASILGGLASAVGYAVYDGNTFFGMKLPFGPVKAKAPKAKKS
;
A
#
# COMPACT_ATOMS: atom_id res chain seq x y z
N MET A 1 -23.02 2.99 -28.44
CA MET A 1 -21.93 3.66 -27.70
C MET A 1 -22.46 4.50 -26.53
N PHE A 2 -23.39 5.44 -26.74
CA PHE A 2 -23.94 6.28 -25.66
C PHE A 2 -24.73 5.53 -24.58
N GLY A 3 -25.48 4.48 -24.92
CA GLY A 3 -26.19 3.66 -23.92
C GLY A 3 -25.25 2.91 -22.97
N LEU A 4 -24.12 2.43 -23.48
CA LEU A 4 -23.09 1.79 -22.66
C LEU A 4 -22.43 2.80 -21.72
N ILE A 5 -22.08 3.99 -22.21
CA ILE A 5 -21.47 5.06 -21.40
C ILE A 5 -22.45 5.55 -20.33
N SER A 6 -23.73 5.73 -20.67
CA SER A 6 -24.77 6.15 -19.71
C SER A 6 -24.99 5.11 -18.63
N SER A 7 -25.05 3.81 -18.99
CA SER A 7 -25.18 2.72 -18.03
C SER A 7 -23.95 2.61 -17.13
N ILE A 8 -22.75 2.75 -17.68
CA ILE A 8 -21.51 2.78 -16.90
C ILE A 8 -21.52 3.97 -15.95
N SER A 9 -21.92 5.16 -16.42
CA SER A 9 -21.95 6.37 -15.60
C SER A 9 -22.97 6.29 -14.46
N SER A 10 -24.18 5.76 -14.71
CA SER A 10 -25.19 5.61 -13.65
C SER A 10 -24.74 4.59 -12.61
N THR A 11 -24.12 3.49 -13.04
CA THR A 11 -23.57 2.47 -12.16
C THR A 11 -22.40 3.03 -11.34
N ILE A 12 -21.48 3.78 -11.95
CA ILE A 12 -20.38 4.44 -11.24
C ILE A 12 -20.92 5.46 -10.23
N ALA A 13 -21.94 6.26 -10.58
CA ALA A 13 -22.51 7.26 -9.69
C ALA A 13 -23.16 6.63 -8.44
N SER A 14 -23.86 5.50 -8.58
CA SER A 14 -24.37 4.73 -7.44
C SER A 14 -23.27 4.03 -6.64
N LEU A 15 -22.09 3.86 -7.23
CA LEU A 15 -20.93 3.22 -6.61
C LEU A 15 -19.92 4.22 -6.07
N LEU A 16 -20.17 5.54 -6.15
CA LEU A 16 -19.28 6.55 -5.57
C LEU A 16 -19.31 6.40 -4.05
N PRO A 17 -18.26 5.83 -3.44
CA PRO A 17 -18.34 5.45 -2.05
C PRO A 17 -18.34 6.68 -1.15
N PRO A 18 -19.02 6.63 0.01
CA PRO A 18 -18.88 7.65 1.03
C PRO A 18 -17.39 7.73 1.38
N GLY A 19 -16.74 8.85 1.07
CA GLY A 19 -15.29 9.00 1.26
C GLY A 19 -14.51 9.51 0.05
N LEU A 20 -14.95 9.27 -1.18
CA LEU A 20 -14.21 9.76 -2.36
C LEU A 20 -14.20 11.29 -2.40
N LEU A 21 -15.31 11.93 -2.01
CA LEU A 21 -15.35 13.38 -1.88
C LEU A 21 -14.33 13.87 -0.84
N LEU A 22 -14.18 13.17 0.30
CA LEU A 22 -13.21 13.52 1.33
C LEU A 22 -11.77 13.44 0.80
N THR A 23 -11.45 12.43 -0.02
CA THR A 23 -10.11 12.33 -0.63
C THR A 23 -9.88 13.43 -1.67
N LEU A 24 -10.91 13.82 -2.42
CA LEU A 24 -10.83 14.89 -3.42
C LEU A 24 -10.75 16.29 -2.79
N LEU A 25 -11.36 16.50 -1.62
CA LEU A 25 -11.25 17.74 -0.84
C LEU A 25 -9.82 18.01 -0.35
N VAL A 26 -8.92 17.02 -0.46
CA VAL A 26 -7.48 17.22 -0.22
C VAL A 26 -6.82 17.97 -1.38
N LEU A 27 -7.35 17.94 -2.60
CA LEU A 27 -6.72 18.58 -3.76
C LEU A 27 -6.57 20.11 -3.61
N PRO A 28 -7.58 20.86 -3.09
CA PRO A 28 -7.41 22.28 -2.80
C PRO A 28 -6.55 22.58 -1.56
N LEU A 29 -6.48 21.64 -0.61
CA LEU A 29 -5.72 21.78 0.64
C LEU A 29 -4.25 21.44 0.48
N SER A 30 -3.94 20.45 -0.35
CA SER A 30 -2.59 20.18 -0.80
C SER A 30 -2.17 21.38 -1.62
N SER A 31 -1.15 22.11 -1.19
CA SER A 31 -0.56 23.15 -2.03
C SER A 31 -0.30 22.58 -3.42
N SER A 32 -0.34 23.43 -4.47
CA SER A 32 -0.11 23.00 -5.87
C SER A 32 1.15 22.14 -6.05
N LYS A 33 2.10 22.24 -5.11
CA LYS A 33 3.31 21.41 -4.98
C LYS A 33 3.05 19.90 -4.84
N HIS A 34 2.00 19.45 -4.16
CA HIS A 34 1.79 18.02 -3.82
C HIS A 34 0.72 17.31 -4.65
N ILE A 35 0.09 18.01 -5.61
CA ILE A 35 -0.92 17.42 -6.49
C ILE A 35 -0.37 16.24 -7.31
N SER A 36 0.92 16.30 -7.67
CA SER A 36 1.58 15.19 -8.38
C SER A 36 1.71 13.94 -7.50
N ALA A 37 1.95 14.12 -6.20
CA ALA A 37 2.02 13.00 -5.26
C ALA A 37 0.65 12.35 -5.11
N TYR A 38 -0.42 13.14 -4.90
CA TYR A 38 -1.79 12.64 -4.90
C TYR A 38 -2.10 11.83 -6.18
N ARG A 39 -1.80 12.39 -7.36
CA ARG A 39 -2.09 11.74 -8.65
C ARG A 39 -1.33 10.42 -8.81
N SER A 40 -0.05 10.38 -8.48
CA SER A 40 0.76 9.17 -8.56
C SER A 40 0.25 8.07 -7.64
N GLU A 41 -0.20 8.43 -6.45
CA GLU A 41 -0.78 7.47 -5.49
C GLU A 41 -2.15 6.98 -5.95
N PHE A 42 -3.00 7.87 -6.47
CA PHE A 42 -4.31 7.51 -7.01
C PHE A 42 -4.19 6.54 -8.20
N ILE A 43 -3.39 6.89 -9.20
CA ILE A 43 -3.19 6.05 -10.39
C ILE A 43 -2.45 4.77 -9.99
N GLY A 44 -1.43 4.88 -9.14
CA GLY A 44 -0.66 3.74 -8.69
C GLY A 44 -1.50 2.74 -7.92
N THR A 45 -2.46 3.17 -7.10
CA THR A 45 -3.38 2.26 -6.40
C THR A 45 -4.31 1.53 -7.37
N LEU A 46 -4.85 2.24 -8.38
CA LEU A 46 -5.66 1.60 -9.44
C LEU A 46 -4.87 0.52 -10.16
N LEU A 47 -3.64 0.83 -10.58
CA LEU A 47 -2.75 -0.10 -11.26
C LEU A 47 -2.36 -1.26 -10.35
N MET A 48 -2.02 -0.98 -9.09
CA MET A 48 -1.65 -2.01 -8.13
C MET A 48 -2.80 -3.01 -7.95
N ILE A 49 -4.01 -2.56 -7.62
CA ILE A 49 -5.15 -3.48 -7.42
C ILE A 49 -5.40 -4.31 -8.69
N GLY A 50 -5.46 -3.70 -9.86
CA GLY A 50 -5.71 -4.43 -11.11
C GLY A 50 -4.64 -5.46 -11.46
N LEU A 51 -3.37 -5.10 -11.28
CA LEU A 51 -2.24 -5.93 -11.71
C LEU A 51 -1.80 -6.95 -10.65
N THR A 52 -2.08 -6.72 -9.37
CA THR A 52 -1.61 -7.60 -8.28
C THR A 52 -2.70 -8.48 -7.67
N PHE A 53 -3.99 -8.16 -7.85
CA PHE A 53 -5.10 -9.01 -7.38
C PHE A 53 -5.60 -9.98 -8.46
N SER A 54 -5.32 -9.71 -9.74
CA SER A 54 -5.66 -10.60 -10.85
C SER A 54 -4.88 -11.93 -10.88
N PRO A 55 -3.59 -12.02 -10.47
CA PRO A 55 -2.88 -13.30 -10.43
C PRO A 55 -3.45 -14.26 -9.39
N GLY A 56 -3.66 -15.51 -9.78
CA GLY A 56 -4.32 -16.54 -8.95
C GLY A 56 -5.85 -16.40 -8.86
N LYS A 57 -6.43 -15.35 -9.47
CA LYS A 57 -7.89 -15.13 -9.54
C LYS A 57 -8.42 -15.13 -10.96
N TRP A 58 -7.81 -14.35 -11.85
CA TRP A 58 -8.14 -14.28 -13.28
C TRP A 58 -7.06 -14.94 -14.12
N ILE A 59 -5.80 -14.79 -13.71
CA ILE A 59 -4.63 -15.24 -14.46
C ILE A 59 -3.94 -16.35 -13.67
N PHE A 60 -3.71 -17.51 -14.30
CA PHE A 60 -3.00 -18.66 -13.69
C PHE A 60 -3.59 -19.14 -12.35
N GLN A 61 -4.92 -19.32 -12.29
CA GLN A 61 -5.64 -19.77 -11.08
C GLN A 61 -5.06 -21.07 -10.50
N ASP A 62 -4.72 -22.04 -11.36
CA ASP A 62 -4.27 -23.37 -10.94
C ASP A 62 -2.74 -23.55 -10.90
N ASN A 63 -1.97 -22.45 -11.03
CA ASN A 63 -0.52 -22.51 -11.03
C ASN A 63 0.07 -21.44 -10.13
N LEU A 64 0.39 -21.86 -8.90
CA LEU A 64 0.95 -21.00 -7.85
C LEU A 64 2.20 -20.24 -8.32
N TYR A 65 3.15 -20.94 -8.95
CA TYR A 65 4.41 -20.31 -9.38
C TYR A 65 4.20 -19.28 -10.49
N ALA A 66 3.30 -19.56 -11.44
CA ALA A 66 2.94 -18.61 -12.47
C ALA A 66 2.18 -17.41 -11.88
N ALA A 67 1.27 -17.63 -10.93
CA ALA A 67 0.58 -16.55 -10.21
C ALA A 67 1.57 -15.66 -9.44
N TRP A 68 2.57 -16.25 -8.77
CA TRP A 68 3.66 -15.50 -8.11
C TRP A 68 4.47 -14.66 -9.11
N ALA A 69 4.83 -15.24 -10.25
CA ALA A 69 5.59 -14.53 -11.28
C ALA A 69 4.78 -13.35 -11.87
N VAL A 70 3.50 -13.55 -12.19
CA VAL A 70 2.64 -12.48 -12.70
C VAL A 70 2.37 -11.42 -11.63
N HIS A 71 2.18 -11.81 -10.37
CA HIS A 71 2.11 -10.85 -9.26
C HIS A 71 3.37 -9.99 -9.18
N ALA A 72 4.56 -10.61 -9.25
CA ALA A 72 5.81 -9.86 -9.23
C ALA A 72 5.93 -8.88 -10.40
N MET A 73 5.57 -9.32 -11.61
CA MET A 73 5.52 -8.44 -12.79
C MET A 73 4.50 -7.31 -12.62
N GLY A 74 3.34 -7.60 -12.05
CA GLY A 74 2.27 -6.65 -11.78
C GLY A 74 2.68 -5.55 -10.80
N VAL A 75 3.36 -5.90 -9.71
CA VAL A 75 3.92 -4.94 -8.75
C VAL A 75 4.95 -4.03 -9.43
N VAL A 76 5.90 -4.61 -10.18
CA VAL A 76 6.93 -3.85 -10.88
C VAL A 76 6.32 -2.91 -11.92
N ALA A 77 5.33 -3.38 -12.68
CA ALA A 77 4.62 -2.58 -13.67
C ALA A 77 3.82 -1.44 -13.01
N ALA A 78 3.09 -1.73 -11.94
CA ALA A 78 2.35 -0.73 -11.18
C ALA A 78 3.28 0.37 -10.64
N ASP A 79 4.40 0.00 -10.00
CA ASP A 79 5.41 0.94 -9.49
C ASP A 79 5.99 1.81 -10.62
N LYS A 80 6.38 1.18 -11.74
CA LYS A 80 7.01 1.88 -12.85
C LYS A 80 6.09 2.88 -13.54
N LEU A 81 4.83 2.48 -13.74
CA LEU A 81 3.83 3.27 -14.45
C LEU A 81 3.19 4.34 -13.55
N GLY A 82 3.03 4.07 -12.26
CA GLY A 82 2.52 5.04 -11.28
C GLY A 82 3.56 6.10 -10.84
N GLY A 83 4.85 5.80 -11.03
CA GLY A 83 5.95 6.74 -10.83
C GLY A 83 6.61 6.66 -9.44
N GLY A 84 6.74 5.46 -8.86
CA GLY A 84 7.43 5.27 -7.57
C GLY A 84 6.59 5.69 -6.36
N GLN A 85 5.31 5.35 -6.40
CA GLN A 85 4.32 5.63 -5.37
C GLN A 85 4.44 4.71 -4.14
N HIS A 86 3.89 5.13 -3.00
CA HIS A 86 3.83 4.30 -1.80
C HIS A 86 2.66 3.33 -1.81
N VAL A 87 1.51 3.76 -2.35
CA VAL A 87 0.18 3.12 -2.41
C VAL A 87 -0.32 2.57 -1.09
N ASN A 88 0.27 3.06 0.00
CA ASN A 88 0.13 2.49 1.33
C ASN A 88 0.26 3.60 2.38
N PRO A 89 -0.81 3.89 3.14
CA PRO A 89 -0.76 4.89 4.19
C PRO A 89 0.30 4.62 5.27
N ALA A 90 0.52 3.36 5.67
CA ALA A 90 1.55 3.02 6.67
C ALA A 90 2.97 3.33 6.16
N VAL A 91 3.24 3.08 4.87
CA VAL A 91 4.51 3.47 4.22
C VAL A 91 4.65 4.99 4.18
N SER A 92 3.57 5.73 3.85
CA SER A 92 3.61 7.19 3.80
C SER A 92 3.90 7.82 5.17
N VAL A 93 3.24 7.35 6.24
CA VAL A 93 3.52 7.78 7.63
C VAL A 93 4.98 7.51 8.00
N THR A 94 5.50 6.37 7.56
CA THR A 94 6.88 5.96 7.82
C THR A 94 7.89 6.81 7.07
N MET A 95 7.60 7.18 5.81
CA MET A 95 8.43 8.12 5.04
C MET A 95 8.46 9.50 5.68
N PHE A 96 7.33 9.99 6.20
CA PHE A 96 7.28 11.22 6.98
C PHE A 96 8.10 11.12 8.26
N ALA A 97 7.97 10.02 9.01
CA ALA A 97 8.74 9.78 10.23
C ALA A 97 10.26 9.80 9.98
N LEU A 98 10.72 9.34 8.81
CA LEU A 98 12.12 9.35 8.42
C LEU A 98 12.56 10.65 7.71
N GLY A 99 11.68 11.66 7.64
CA GLY A 99 11.95 12.94 6.99
C GLY A 99 12.12 12.85 5.47
N LYS A 100 11.55 11.83 4.84
CA LYS A 100 11.60 11.62 3.38
C LYS A 100 10.51 12.38 2.63
N CYS A 101 9.43 12.74 3.32
CA CYS A 101 8.41 13.66 2.84
C CYS A 101 7.96 14.59 3.98
N ASP A 102 7.35 15.72 3.63
CA ASP A 102 6.71 16.61 4.59
C ASP A 102 5.27 16.13 4.94
N TYR A 103 4.65 16.78 5.92
CA TYR A 103 3.31 16.39 6.40
C TYR A 103 2.25 16.51 5.29
N ASP A 104 2.31 17.59 4.50
CA ASP A 104 1.34 17.86 3.43
C ASP A 104 1.47 16.82 2.31
N GLU A 105 2.70 16.45 1.94
CA GLU A 105 2.95 15.37 0.98
C GLU A 105 2.45 14.02 1.51
N MET A 106 2.75 13.69 2.77
CA MET A 106 2.24 12.45 3.40
C MET A 106 0.72 12.40 3.33
N TYR A 107 0.05 13.49 3.70
CA TYR A 107 -1.40 13.57 3.68
C TYR A 107 -1.98 13.46 2.26
N ALA A 108 -1.40 14.19 1.30
CA ALA A 108 -1.78 14.10 -0.12
C ALA A 108 -1.61 12.67 -0.66
N ARG A 109 -0.55 11.96 -0.24
CA ARG A 109 -0.31 10.59 -0.67
C ARG A 109 -1.33 9.61 -0.10
N ILE A 110 -1.64 9.72 1.20
CA ILE A 110 -2.67 8.90 1.85
C ILE A 110 -4.03 9.13 1.17
N ALA A 111 -4.40 10.38 0.92
CA ALA A 111 -5.65 10.73 0.25
C ALA A 111 -5.70 10.18 -1.18
N GLY A 112 -4.60 10.30 -1.94
CA GLY A 112 -4.49 9.75 -3.29
C GLY A 112 -4.68 8.24 -3.31
N ALA A 113 -3.97 7.53 -2.41
CA ALA A 113 -4.09 6.07 -2.30
C ALA A 113 -5.52 5.65 -1.92
N MET A 114 -6.11 6.29 -0.92
CA MET A 114 -7.50 6.03 -0.51
C MET A 114 -8.48 6.26 -1.67
N GLY A 115 -8.36 7.39 -2.38
CA GLY A 115 -9.21 7.69 -3.53
C GLY A 115 -9.04 6.67 -4.66
N GLY A 116 -7.82 6.22 -4.91
CA GLY A 116 -7.54 5.18 -5.90
C GLY A 116 -8.20 3.85 -5.54
N GLY A 117 -8.14 3.42 -4.27
CA GLY A 117 -8.75 2.18 -3.80
C GLY A 117 -10.29 2.22 -3.87
N LEU A 118 -10.87 3.34 -3.45
CA LEU A 118 -12.31 3.62 -3.53
C LEU A 118 -12.86 3.56 -4.95
N VAL A 119 -12.03 3.84 -5.97
CA VAL A 119 -12.41 3.71 -7.38
C VAL A 119 -12.07 2.32 -7.95
N ALA A 120 -10.95 1.73 -7.53
CA ALA A 120 -10.44 0.48 -8.07
C ALA A 120 -11.40 -0.69 -7.87
N PHE A 121 -11.86 -0.94 -6.64
CA PHE A 121 -12.70 -2.11 -6.36
C PHE A 121 -14.03 -2.10 -7.13
N PRO A 122 -14.80 -0.99 -7.14
CA PRO A 122 -15.98 -0.89 -8.00
C PRO A 122 -15.68 -1.08 -9.49
N LEU A 123 -14.61 -0.45 -10.00
CA LEU A 123 -14.21 -0.55 -11.40
C LEU A 123 -13.92 -2.01 -11.80
N PHE A 124 -13.12 -2.71 -10.99
CA PHE A 124 -12.76 -4.10 -11.28
C PHE A 124 -13.91 -5.07 -11.03
N LYS A 125 -14.88 -4.75 -10.16
CA LYS A 125 -16.15 -5.50 -10.08
C LYS A 125 -16.94 -5.38 -11.38
N VAL A 126 -17.14 -4.18 -11.90
CA VAL A 126 -17.86 -3.97 -13.16
C VAL A 126 -17.16 -4.74 -14.29
N LEU A 127 -15.83 -4.70 -14.34
CA LEU A 127 -15.06 -5.47 -15.32
C LEU A 127 -15.29 -6.97 -15.17
N ALA A 128 -15.20 -7.51 -13.96
CA ALA A 128 -15.39 -8.93 -13.69
C ALA A 128 -16.81 -9.40 -14.08
N ASP A 129 -17.84 -8.65 -13.68
CA ASP A 129 -19.23 -8.96 -14.00
C ASP A 129 -19.47 -8.98 -15.52
N ASN A 130 -18.92 -8.00 -16.25
CA ASN A 130 -19.08 -7.90 -17.72
C ASN A 130 -18.33 -9.00 -18.48
N LEU A 131 -17.24 -9.52 -17.92
CA LEU A 131 -16.43 -10.58 -18.54
C LEU A 131 -16.77 -11.99 -18.04
N GLY A 132 -17.71 -12.11 -17.10
CA GLY A 132 -18.04 -13.38 -16.46
C GLY A 132 -16.88 -13.95 -15.64
N TRP A 133 -16.02 -13.09 -15.11
CA TRP A 133 -14.89 -13.48 -14.27
C TRP A 133 -15.27 -13.54 -12.80
N THR A 134 -14.52 -14.33 -12.04
CA THR A 134 -14.64 -14.37 -10.58
C THR A 134 -14.41 -12.98 -9.99
N PRO A 135 -15.26 -12.46 -9.09
CA PRO A 135 -15.01 -11.18 -8.44
C PRO A 135 -13.67 -11.14 -7.70
N LEU A 136 -13.01 -9.98 -7.71
CA LEU A 136 -11.85 -9.77 -6.83
C LEU A 136 -12.33 -9.79 -5.38
N GLY A 137 -11.55 -10.45 -4.52
CA GLY A 137 -11.70 -10.36 -3.06
C GLY A 137 -10.76 -9.30 -2.49
N GLY A 138 -10.91 -9.00 -1.21
CA GLY A 138 -10.00 -8.14 -0.48
C GLY A 138 -9.69 -8.62 0.93
N PRO A 139 -8.84 -7.87 1.64
CA PRO A 139 -8.48 -8.16 3.03
C PRO A 139 -9.71 -8.10 3.95
N GLU A 140 -9.94 -9.18 4.69
CA GLU A 140 -10.97 -9.26 5.73
C GLU A 140 -10.37 -9.93 6.96
N TYR A 141 -10.53 -9.34 8.14
CA TYR A 141 -10.20 -10.00 9.39
C TYR A 141 -11.38 -10.84 9.83
N ASN A 142 -11.11 -12.01 10.42
CA ASN A 142 -12.15 -12.95 10.80
C ASN A 142 -12.58 -12.75 12.26
N PRO A 143 -13.72 -12.10 12.56
CA PRO A 143 -14.15 -11.83 13.93
C PRO A 143 -14.56 -13.09 14.71
N VAL A 144 -14.83 -14.21 14.03
CA VAL A 144 -15.27 -15.47 14.67
C VAL A 144 -14.11 -16.18 15.37
N GLY A 145 -12.88 -16.00 14.86
CA GLY A 145 -11.65 -16.59 15.43
C GLY A 145 -10.78 -15.60 16.22
N ASP A 146 -11.08 -14.31 16.14
CA ASP A 146 -10.31 -13.23 16.75
C ASP A 146 -11.25 -12.15 17.28
N ALA A 147 -11.99 -12.49 18.35
CA ALA A 147 -13.10 -11.69 18.86
C ALA A 147 -12.68 -10.28 19.29
N ASP A 148 -11.43 -10.08 19.73
CA ASP A 148 -10.90 -8.77 20.12
C ASP A 148 -10.01 -8.13 19.03
N GLY A 149 -9.79 -8.81 17.90
CA GLY A 149 -8.94 -8.34 16.81
C GLY A 149 -7.44 -8.37 17.12
N SER A 150 -7.04 -8.93 18.26
CA SER A 150 -5.64 -8.86 18.73
C SER A 150 -4.70 -9.73 17.92
N ALA A 151 -5.15 -10.91 17.47
CA ALA A 151 -4.35 -11.81 16.68
C ALA A 151 -4.12 -11.27 15.25
N SER A 152 -5.17 -10.75 14.63
CA SER A 152 -5.13 -10.06 13.34
C SER A 152 -4.28 -8.78 13.43
N ALA A 153 -4.42 -7.99 14.49
CA ALA A 153 -3.61 -6.80 14.70
C ALA A 153 -2.12 -7.16 14.86
N MET A 154 -1.79 -8.18 15.66
CA MET A 154 -0.40 -8.64 15.79
C MET A 154 0.16 -9.13 14.45
N SER A 155 -0.64 -9.87 13.68
CA SER A 155 -0.27 -10.33 12.34
C SER A 155 0.05 -9.15 11.41
N GLU A 156 -0.83 -8.15 11.34
CA GLU A 156 -0.66 -6.92 10.56
C GLU A 156 0.56 -6.10 11.01
N PHE A 157 0.79 -5.97 12.31
CA PHE A 157 1.95 -5.30 12.88
C PHE A 157 3.25 -5.96 12.42
N VAL A 158 3.37 -7.28 12.58
CA VAL A 158 4.59 -8.03 12.22
C VAL A 158 4.80 -8.02 10.70
N ALA A 159 3.74 -8.27 9.92
CA ALA A 159 3.82 -8.26 8.47
C ALA A 159 4.26 -6.89 7.94
N THR A 160 3.68 -5.79 8.47
CA THR A 160 4.07 -4.43 8.06
C THR A 160 5.48 -4.07 8.54
N PHE A 161 5.87 -4.47 9.76
CA PHE A 161 7.24 -4.31 10.23
C PHE A 161 8.26 -4.95 9.27
N LEU A 162 8.03 -6.22 8.90
CA LEU A 162 8.89 -6.96 7.98
C LEU A 162 8.86 -6.39 6.57
N LEU A 163 7.71 -5.92 6.09
CA LEU A 163 7.59 -5.24 4.80
C LEU A 163 8.49 -3.99 4.75
N LEU A 164 8.45 -3.15 5.78
CA LEU A 164 9.28 -1.94 5.80
C LEU A 164 10.76 -2.27 5.98
N VAL A 165 11.12 -3.30 6.75
CA VAL A 165 12.51 -3.80 6.83
C VAL A 165 12.99 -4.24 5.45
N LEU A 166 12.18 -5.04 4.73
CA LEU A 166 12.47 -5.47 3.37
C LEU A 166 12.68 -4.26 2.45
N ILE A 167 11.79 -3.27 2.50
CA ILE A 167 11.89 -2.06 1.69
C ILE A 167 13.22 -1.35 1.99
N TYR A 168 13.60 -1.13 3.24
CA TYR A 168 14.86 -0.46 3.56
C TYR A 168 16.07 -1.24 3.09
N VAL A 169 16.12 -2.54 3.38
CA VAL A 169 17.25 -3.38 2.97
C VAL A 169 17.38 -3.39 1.45
N VAL A 170 16.31 -3.72 0.74
CA VAL A 170 16.36 -3.96 -0.71
C VAL A 170 16.41 -2.66 -1.51
N ASN A 171 15.70 -1.61 -1.08
CA ASN A 171 15.62 -0.36 -1.84
C ASN A 171 16.66 0.67 -1.43
N TRP A 172 17.17 0.66 -0.19
CA TRP A 172 18.05 1.70 0.32
C TRP A 172 19.48 1.20 0.59
N GLU A 173 19.64 -0.04 1.06
CA GLU A 173 20.95 -0.57 1.43
C GLU A 173 21.65 -1.34 0.30
N LEU A 174 20.91 -2.19 -0.41
CA LEU A 174 21.47 -3.01 -1.48
C LEU A 174 21.60 -2.21 -2.78
N ASN A 175 22.73 -2.38 -3.47
CA ASN A 175 22.98 -1.82 -4.79
C ASN A 175 23.25 -2.96 -5.79
N PHE A 176 22.46 -3.03 -6.86
CA PHE A 176 22.59 -4.07 -7.90
C PHE A 176 23.09 -3.51 -9.24
N GLY A 177 23.84 -2.42 -9.20
CA GLY A 177 24.48 -1.81 -10.37
C GLY A 177 23.48 -1.43 -11.47
N LYS A 178 23.80 -1.81 -12.72
CA LYS A 178 23.02 -1.44 -13.92
C LYS A 178 21.55 -1.88 -13.87
N HIS A 179 21.27 -2.99 -13.18
CA HIS A 179 19.92 -3.58 -13.10
C HIS A 179 19.23 -3.28 -11.75
N HIS A 180 19.73 -2.31 -10.99
CA HIS A 180 19.27 -2.01 -9.63
C HIS A 180 17.75 -1.88 -9.49
N TYR A 181 17.09 -1.11 -10.36
CA TYR A 181 15.63 -0.94 -10.30
C TYR A 181 14.86 -2.26 -10.49
N TRP A 182 15.21 -3.03 -11.53
CA TRP A 182 14.49 -4.26 -11.85
C TRP A 182 14.68 -5.34 -10.78
N ILE A 183 15.90 -5.49 -10.28
CA ILE A 183 16.21 -6.48 -9.25
C ILE A 183 15.53 -6.10 -7.93
N LYS A 184 15.68 -4.84 -7.49
CA LYS A 184 15.13 -4.42 -6.19
C LYS A 184 13.59 -4.48 -6.16
N GLN A 185 12.92 -4.08 -7.25
CA GLN A 185 11.46 -4.10 -7.30
C GLN A 185 10.93 -5.53 -7.40
N THR A 186 11.60 -6.41 -8.14
CA THR A 186 11.24 -7.83 -8.21
C THR A 186 11.39 -8.50 -6.84
N LEU A 187 12.49 -8.26 -6.13
CA LEU A 187 12.70 -8.78 -4.77
C LEU A 187 11.67 -8.23 -3.77
N THR A 188 11.35 -6.93 -3.88
CA THR A 188 10.29 -6.30 -3.08
C THR A 188 8.94 -6.99 -3.35
N ALA A 189 8.60 -7.23 -4.61
CA ALA A 189 7.34 -7.86 -4.99
C ALA A 189 7.22 -9.33 -4.53
N ILE A 190 8.32 -10.10 -4.61
CA ILE A 190 8.39 -11.46 -4.06
C ILE A 190 8.21 -11.42 -2.54
N GLY A 191 8.88 -10.50 -1.85
CA GLY A 191 8.75 -10.36 -0.41
C GLY A 191 7.34 -9.93 0.02
N ILE A 192 6.69 -9.02 -0.70
CA ILE A 192 5.27 -8.68 -0.49
C ILE A 192 4.41 -9.94 -0.61
N ARG A 193 4.58 -10.73 -1.68
CA ARG A 193 3.79 -11.95 -1.88
C ARG A 193 4.00 -12.97 -0.77
N PHE A 194 5.25 -13.18 -0.37
CA PHE A 194 5.59 -14.06 0.73
C PHE A 194 4.93 -13.62 2.04
N LEU A 195 4.99 -12.33 2.39
CA LEU A 195 4.35 -11.81 3.59
C LEU A 195 2.82 -11.99 3.53
N ILE A 196 2.22 -11.81 2.35
CA ILE A 196 0.77 -12.05 2.16
C ILE A 196 0.39 -13.51 2.45
N GLU A 197 1.23 -14.47 2.08
CA GLU A 197 0.91 -15.88 2.28
C GLU A 197 1.25 -16.38 3.70
N VAL A 198 2.25 -15.79 4.35
CA VAL A 198 2.71 -16.21 5.70
C VAL A 198 1.89 -15.60 6.83
N PHE A 199 1.28 -14.43 6.63
CA PHE A 199 0.51 -13.73 7.67
C PHE A 199 -0.99 -13.65 7.35
N PRO A 200 -1.70 -14.76 7.03
CA PRO A 200 -3.03 -14.75 6.42
C PRO A 200 -4.17 -14.25 7.34
N THR A 201 -3.92 -14.07 8.64
CA THR A 201 -4.96 -13.90 9.69
C THR A 201 -5.90 -12.72 9.48
N ALA A 202 -5.44 -11.66 8.80
CA ALA A 202 -6.26 -10.48 8.46
C ALA A 202 -6.51 -10.34 6.95
N GLY A 203 -6.22 -11.37 6.16
CA GLY A 203 -6.04 -11.26 4.72
C GLY A 203 -4.96 -10.23 4.40
N PRO A 204 -3.72 -10.43 4.87
CA PRO A 204 -2.72 -9.41 5.20
C PRO A 204 -2.70 -8.29 4.19
N ALA A 205 -3.31 -7.18 4.60
CA ALA A 205 -3.33 -5.97 3.83
C ALA A 205 -1.93 -5.34 3.86
N MET A 206 -1.29 -5.33 5.05
CA MET A 206 -0.10 -4.52 5.36
C MET A 206 -0.25 -3.06 4.93
N ASN A 207 -1.49 -2.63 4.72
CA ASN A 207 -1.86 -1.47 3.94
C ASN A 207 -3.26 -1.00 4.39
N PRO A 208 -3.33 0.05 5.23
CA PRO A 208 -4.60 0.56 5.75
C PRO A 208 -5.63 0.91 4.67
N MET A 209 -5.14 1.33 3.49
CA MET A 209 -6.01 1.66 2.36
C MET A 209 -6.69 0.43 1.79
N LEU A 210 -6.01 -0.70 1.65
CA LEU A 210 -6.63 -1.90 1.09
C LEU A 210 -7.73 -2.44 2.00
N GLY A 211 -7.45 -2.56 3.31
CA GLY A 211 -8.44 -2.95 4.32
C GLY A 211 -9.70 -2.09 4.23
N THR A 212 -9.52 -0.78 4.30
CA THR A 212 -10.64 0.16 4.41
C THR A 212 -11.41 0.31 3.11
N THR A 213 -10.74 0.43 1.98
CA THR A 213 -11.44 0.63 0.69
C THR A 213 -12.12 -0.64 0.20
N TRP A 214 -11.60 -1.83 0.57
CA TRP A 214 -12.32 -3.09 0.38
C TRP A 214 -13.58 -3.13 1.23
N ALA A 215 -13.50 -2.86 2.54
CA ALA A 215 -14.65 -2.89 3.43
C ALA A 215 -15.75 -1.90 2.97
N VAL A 216 -15.37 -0.67 2.57
CA VAL A 216 -16.32 0.30 2.00
C VAL A 216 -17.00 -0.22 0.74
N PHE A 217 -16.27 -0.93 -0.11
CA PHE A 217 -16.83 -1.53 -1.31
C PHE A 217 -17.74 -2.73 -1.00
N ALA A 218 -17.34 -3.59 -0.05
CA ALA A 218 -18.08 -4.80 0.33
C ALA A 218 -19.38 -4.46 1.08
N ASP A 219 -19.31 -3.51 2.01
CA ASP A 219 -20.41 -3.17 2.93
C ASP A 219 -21.21 -1.93 2.48
N GLY A 220 -20.67 -1.14 1.54
CA GLY A 220 -21.28 0.10 1.04
C GLY A 220 -21.12 1.31 1.97
N GLU A 221 -20.50 1.14 3.13
CA GLU A 221 -20.26 2.19 4.11
C GLU A 221 -18.87 2.07 4.78
N PHE A 222 -18.44 3.13 5.48
CA PHE A 222 -17.20 3.04 6.25
C PHE A 222 -17.34 2.03 7.39
N PRO A 223 -16.26 1.28 7.73
CA PRO A 223 -16.28 0.33 8.83
C PRO A 223 -16.75 0.98 10.13
N THR A 224 -17.81 0.45 10.72
CA THR A 224 -18.28 0.90 12.04
C THR A 224 -17.60 0.16 13.19
N ASP A 225 -17.00 -0.99 12.89
CA ASP A 225 -16.27 -1.79 13.87
C ASP A 225 -14.89 -1.18 14.13
N HIS A 226 -14.65 -0.73 15.37
CA HIS A 226 -13.37 -0.18 15.80
C HIS A 226 -12.19 -1.16 15.63
N ARG A 227 -12.46 -2.48 15.66
CA ARG A 227 -11.44 -3.52 15.45
C ARG A 227 -10.82 -3.43 14.05
N HIS A 228 -11.59 -3.01 13.04
CA HIS A 228 -11.07 -2.74 11.69
C HIS A 228 -9.92 -1.73 11.72
N TYR A 229 -10.11 -0.62 12.41
CA TYR A 229 -9.10 0.44 12.52
C TYR A 229 -7.93 0.02 13.39
N LEU A 230 -8.16 -0.76 14.44
CA LEU A 230 -7.10 -1.34 15.24
C LEU A 230 -6.19 -2.23 14.37
N VAL A 231 -6.78 -3.16 13.62
CA VAL A 231 -6.07 -4.14 12.80
C VAL A 231 -5.36 -3.47 11.62
N TYR A 232 -6.06 -2.73 10.77
CA TYR A 232 -5.50 -2.26 9.51
C TYR A 232 -4.82 -0.89 9.57
N TRP A 233 -5.19 -0.02 10.50
CA TRP A 233 -4.57 1.31 10.62
C TRP A 233 -3.53 1.35 11.72
N VAL A 234 -3.96 1.09 12.96
CA VAL A 234 -3.09 1.22 14.12
C VAL A 234 -1.95 0.21 14.05
N ALA A 235 -2.25 -1.07 13.85
CA ALA A 235 -1.21 -2.09 13.86
C ALA A 235 -0.21 -1.93 12.70
N SER A 236 -0.69 -1.70 11.47
CA SER A 236 0.20 -1.49 10.32
C SER A 236 1.06 -0.22 10.49
N ILE A 237 0.51 0.90 10.96
CA ILE A 237 1.28 2.11 11.24
C ILE A 237 2.33 1.86 12.34
N LEU A 238 1.96 1.21 13.44
CA LEU A 238 2.91 0.90 14.52
C LEU A 238 4.01 -0.05 14.03
N GLY A 239 3.71 -1.04 13.19
CA GLY A 239 4.70 -1.92 12.57
C GLY A 239 5.68 -1.14 11.68
N GLY A 240 5.15 -0.24 10.85
CA GLY A 240 5.96 0.64 10.00
C GLY A 240 6.86 1.59 10.80
N LEU A 241 6.31 2.22 11.85
CA LEU A 241 7.07 3.10 12.74
C LEU A 241 8.14 2.35 13.54
N ALA A 242 7.85 1.14 14.03
CA ALA A 242 8.84 0.30 14.70
C ALA A 242 10.01 -0.02 13.77
N SER A 243 9.72 -0.35 12.51
CA SER A 243 10.74 -0.57 11.47
C SER A 243 11.53 0.71 11.18
N ALA A 244 10.85 1.85 11.09
CA ALA A 244 11.47 3.17 10.89
C ALA A 244 12.44 3.55 12.03
N VAL A 245 12.05 3.32 13.28
CA VAL A 245 12.94 3.51 14.44
C VAL A 245 14.17 2.62 14.30
N GLY A 246 13.98 1.32 14.00
CA GLY A 246 15.08 0.40 13.77
C GLY A 246 16.05 0.88 12.68
N TYR A 247 15.52 1.37 11.56
CA TYR A 247 16.33 1.92 10.48
C TYR A 247 17.02 3.24 10.84
N ALA A 248 16.34 4.14 11.56
CA ALA A 248 16.93 5.37 12.06
C ALA A 248 18.12 5.11 12.99
N VAL A 249 18.03 4.10 13.86
CA VAL A 249 19.13 3.63 14.71
C VAL A 249 20.27 3.03 13.89
N TYR A 250 19.93 2.25 12.86
CA TYR A 250 20.91 1.61 11.99
C TYR A 250 21.72 2.64 11.18
N ASP A 251 21.06 3.51 10.41
CA ASP A 251 21.69 4.44 9.46
C ASP A 251 22.08 5.79 10.11
N GLY A 252 21.48 6.11 11.27
CA GLY A 252 21.66 7.38 11.98
C GLY A 252 20.84 8.52 11.38
N ASN A 253 19.68 8.20 10.80
CA ASN A 253 18.68 9.17 10.37
C ASN A 253 17.93 9.75 11.57
N THR A 254 17.22 10.86 11.36
CA THR A 254 16.27 11.38 12.33
C THR A 254 14.97 10.59 12.31
N PHE A 255 14.29 10.55 13.44
CA PHE A 255 12.92 10.04 13.57
C PHE A 255 12.02 11.20 14.05
N PHE A 256 11.05 11.59 13.23
CA PHE A 256 10.25 12.82 13.37
C PHE A 256 11.11 14.08 13.61
N GLY A 257 12.20 14.20 12.86
CA GLY A 257 13.16 15.32 13.00
C GLY A 257 14.05 15.25 14.24
N MET A 258 13.82 14.30 15.15
CA MET A 258 14.65 14.11 16.34
C MET A 258 15.80 13.15 16.05
N LYS A 259 16.99 13.48 16.54
CA LYS A 259 18.12 12.55 16.52
C LYS A 259 18.00 11.60 17.71
N LEU A 260 18.03 10.30 17.45
CA LEU A 260 17.98 9.29 18.51
C LEU A 260 19.27 9.31 19.35
N PRO A 261 19.20 9.05 20.66
CA PRO A 261 20.38 9.09 21.55
C PRO A 261 21.31 7.88 21.36
N PHE A 262 20.93 6.91 20.53
CA PHE A 262 21.70 5.72 20.18
C PHE A 262 21.76 5.54 18.66
N GLY A 263 22.83 4.91 18.17
CA GLY A 263 23.18 4.81 16.75
C GLY A 263 24.01 6.01 16.23
N PRO A 264 24.43 6.02 14.95
CA PRO A 264 24.26 4.95 13.96
C PRO A 264 25.03 3.67 14.34
N VAL A 265 24.42 2.51 14.10
CA VAL A 265 25.14 1.21 14.15
C VAL A 265 26.03 1.04 12.92
N LYS A 266 25.54 1.49 11.76
CA LYS A 266 26.29 1.46 10.50
C LYS A 266 27.46 2.45 10.56
N ALA A 267 28.67 1.94 10.33
CA ALA A 267 29.85 2.79 10.21
C ALA A 267 29.68 3.74 9.03
N LYS A 268 29.75 5.06 9.28
CA LYS A 268 29.75 6.04 8.19
C LYS A 268 31.09 6.00 7.49
N ALA A 269 31.08 5.85 6.16
CA ALA A 269 32.28 5.97 5.36
C ALA A 269 33.00 7.30 5.69
N PRO A 270 34.34 7.32 5.79
CA PRO A 270 35.07 8.56 6.03
C PRO A 270 34.65 9.59 4.98
N LYS A 271 34.27 10.81 5.42
CA LYS A 271 34.02 11.89 4.46
C LYS A 271 35.28 12.05 3.61
N ALA A 272 35.17 11.82 2.30
CA ALA A 272 36.27 12.06 1.38
C ALA A 272 36.76 13.50 1.60
N LYS A 273 38.05 13.65 1.91
CA LYS A 273 38.66 14.98 2.02
C LYS A 273 38.45 15.66 0.66
N LYS A 274 37.75 16.80 0.66
CA LYS A 274 37.68 17.64 -0.54
C LYS A 274 39.11 18.06 -0.86
N SER A 275 39.67 17.49 -1.93
CA SER A 275 40.91 17.94 -2.57
C SER A 275 40.68 19.25 -3.29
#